data_AF-A0A0G0ZFF6-F1
#
_entry.id   AF-A0A0G0ZFF6-F1
#
_cell.length_a   1.000
_cell.length_b   1.000
_cell.length_c   1.000
_cell.angle_alpha   90.00
_cell.angle_beta   90.00
_cell.angle_gamma   90.00
#
_symmetry.space_group_name_H-M   'P 1'
#
loop_
_entity.id
_entity.type
_entity.pdbx_description
1 polymer ?
#
loop_
_entity_poly.entity_id
_entity_poly.type
_entity_poly.pdbx_seq_one_letter_code
_entity_poly.pdbx_strand_id
1 'polypeptide(L)'
;MNGLNDDVLGISSEISGLKDEIAALNELIGTNESSEASETTESSMAADSPVEVLSQIMTIVDEFKKFIADLDISRTEEDGLLVSSDMNVLGDATFSNVAITGDLTAGLMKFDTLNNGIEILGPSCYSEALSTINTTLCNMQSLYIQRNLAGNVDFFDGKIVIQPDGNMTVDGTIQATKVIADEYSVKGTSQMVGSGTIYAGQTFATIISPTVKGTSKVFVTATTTTGGQPLIVTEKLEGFTFTVAIDTPVWNDINFDWWIVNVEE
;
A
#
# COMPACT_ATOMS: atom_id res chain seq x y z
N MET A 1 16.52 -18.68 -22.80
CA MET A 1 16.94 -20.10 -22.92
C MET A 1 18.17 -20.44 -23.77
N ASN A 2 18.59 -19.68 -24.80
CA ASN A 2 19.66 -20.15 -25.72
C ASN A 2 21.11 -20.01 -25.20
N GLY A 3 21.42 -19.03 -24.35
CA GLY A 3 22.80 -18.79 -23.88
C GLY A 3 23.34 -19.84 -22.92
N LEU A 4 22.52 -20.32 -21.97
CA LEU A 4 22.91 -21.43 -21.08
C LEU A 4 22.98 -22.77 -21.82
N ASN A 5 22.15 -22.97 -22.84
CA ASN A 5 22.26 -24.15 -23.67
C ASN A 5 23.52 -24.08 -24.54
N ASP A 6 23.89 -22.90 -25.05
CA ASP A 6 25.15 -22.69 -25.77
C ASP A 6 26.38 -22.82 -24.84
N ASP A 7 26.31 -22.36 -23.59
CA ASP A 7 27.39 -22.52 -22.61
C ASP A 7 27.50 -23.97 -22.13
N VAL A 8 26.38 -24.67 -21.92
CA VAL A 8 26.36 -26.11 -21.59
C VAL A 8 26.79 -26.96 -22.79
N LEU A 9 26.44 -26.56 -24.02
CA LEU A 9 26.94 -27.18 -25.25
C LEU A 9 28.43 -26.88 -25.45
N GLY A 10 28.89 -25.68 -25.11
CA GLY A 10 30.29 -25.27 -25.12
C GLY A 10 31.11 -26.11 -24.14
N ILE A 11 30.65 -26.21 -22.90
CA ILE A 11 31.24 -27.06 -21.86
C ILE A 11 31.18 -28.55 -22.28
N SER A 12 30.08 -29.02 -22.88
CA SER A 12 29.98 -30.40 -23.38
C SER A 12 30.94 -30.67 -24.53
N SER A 13 31.19 -29.68 -25.39
CA SER A 13 32.16 -29.74 -26.48
C SER A 13 33.59 -29.75 -25.95
N GLU A 14 33.90 -28.90 -24.96
CA GLU A 14 35.20 -28.87 -24.28
C GLU A 14 35.48 -30.19 -23.53
N ILE A 15 34.48 -30.78 -22.88
CA ILE A 15 34.57 -32.10 -22.24
C ILE A 15 34.82 -33.21 -23.27
N SER A 16 34.21 -33.13 -24.46
CA SER A 16 34.47 -34.09 -25.54
C SER A 16 35.88 -33.95 -26.09
N GLY A 17 36.36 -32.72 -26.29
CA GLY A 17 37.74 -32.46 -26.71
C GLY A 17 38.77 -32.97 -25.71
N LEU A 18 38.53 -32.75 -24.41
CA LEU A 18 39.37 -33.30 -23.34
C LEU A 18 39.38 -34.83 -23.32
N LYS A 19 38.25 -35.50 -23.62
CA LYS A 19 38.20 -36.96 -23.76
C LYS A 19 39.08 -37.49 -24.89
N ASP A 20 39.08 -36.80 -26.02
CA ASP A 20 39.88 -37.20 -27.19
C ASP A 20 41.38 -36.97 -26.95
N GLU A 21 41.75 -35.86 -26.27
CA GLU A 21 43.14 -35.60 -25.85
C GLU A 21 43.64 -36.65 -24.83
N ILE A 22 42.78 -37.08 -23.90
CA ILE A 22 43.08 -38.16 -22.95
C ILE A 22 43.27 -39.50 -23.67
N ALA A 23 42.47 -39.78 -24.71
CA ALA A 23 42.65 -40.99 -25.52
C ALA A 23 43.99 -41.00 -26.26
N ALA A 24 44.40 -39.85 -26.81
CA ALA A 24 45.70 -39.69 -27.47
C ALA A 24 46.89 -39.82 -26.48
N LEU A 25 46.73 -39.31 -25.25
CA LEU A 25 47.74 -39.45 -24.20
C LEU A 25 47.88 -40.90 -23.73
N ASN A 26 46.78 -41.65 -23.64
CA ASN A 26 46.80 -43.08 -23.31
C ASN A 26 47.52 -43.92 -24.39
N GLU A 27 47.37 -43.56 -25.66
CA GLU A 27 48.11 -44.20 -26.76
C GLU A 27 49.62 -43.92 -26.66
N LEU A 28 50.01 -42.69 -26.30
CA LEU A 28 51.40 -42.29 -26.11
C LEU A 28 52.08 -42.96 -24.91
N ILE A 29 51.34 -43.18 -23.82
CA ILE A 29 51.82 -43.86 -22.61
C ILE A 29 51.92 -45.38 -22.83
N GLY A 30 50.98 -45.98 -23.56
CA GLY A 30 51.00 -47.40 -23.90
C GLY A 30 52.21 -47.81 -24.77
N THR A 31 52.82 -46.87 -25.50
CA THR A 31 54.05 -47.10 -26.26
C THR A 31 55.35 -47.04 -25.45
N ASN A 32 55.34 -46.61 -24.19
CA ASN A 32 56.54 -46.45 -23.36
C ASN A 32 56.84 -47.61 -22.39
N GLU A 33 56.04 -48.68 -22.35
CA GLU A 33 56.22 -49.81 -21.41
C GLU A 33 57.15 -50.95 -21.88
N SER A 34 58.10 -50.70 -22.81
CA SER A 34 59.15 -51.67 -23.10
C SER A 34 60.54 -51.09 -22.90
N SER A 35 61.06 -51.13 -21.66
CA SER A 35 62.48 -51.35 -21.30
C SER A 35 62.75 -51.10 -19.78
N GLU A 36 63.03 -52.19 -19.04
CA GLU A 36 63.94 -52.42 -17.87
C GLU A 36 64.36 -51.23 -16.95
N ALA A 37 64.51 -51.29 -15.61
CA ALA A 37 64.84 -52.36 -14.65
C ALA A 37 64.55 -51.95 -13.18
N SER A 38 64.59 -52.94 -12.28
CA SER A 38 64.50 -53.01 -10.80
C SER A 38 64.91 -51.82 -9.92
N GLU A 39 64.11 -51.56 -8.87
CA GLU A 39 64.56 -51.32 -7.48
C GLU A 39 63.42 -51.57 -6.46
N THR A 40 63.79 -51.79 -5.19
CA THR A 40 63.07 -52.52 -4.14
C THR A 40 62.04 -51.70 -3.32
N THR A 41 60.96 -52.38 -2.96
CA THR A 41 60.08 -52.35 -1.75
C THR A 41 60.13 -51.17 -0.76
N GLU A 42 58.91 -50.69 -0.43
CA GLU A 42 58.47 -49.91 0.75
C GLU A 42 58.38 -48.37 0.66
N SER A 43 57.42 -47.89 -0.12
CA SER A 43 56.34 -47.02 0.40
C SER A 43 55.17 -47.01 -0.60
N SER A 44 54.07 -47.64 -0.22
CA SER A 44 52.79 -47.57 -0.94
C SER A 44 52.19 -46.17 -0.78
N MET A 45 52.64 -45.23 -1.60
CA MET A 45 51.81 -44.13 -2.06
C MET A 45 51.45 -44.50 -3.48
N ALA A 46 50.18 -44.85 -3.69
CA ALA A 46 49.65 -45.12 -5.01
C ALA A 46 50.08 -43.98 -5.93
N ALA A 47 50.81 -44.34 -6.99
CA ALA A 47 50.88 -43.50 -8.16
C ALA A 47 49.45 -43.52 -8.74
N ASP A 48 48.60 -42.63 -8.23
CA ASP A 48 47.25 -42.43 -8.74
C ASP A 48 47.43 -42.15 -10.23
N SER A 49 46.97 -43.08 -11.07
CA SER A 49 47.05 -42.85 -12.50
C SER A 49 46.19 -41.61 -12.79
N PRO A 50 46.55 -40.77 -13.78
CA PRO A 50 45.74 -39.61 -14.16
C PRO A 50 44.24 -39.94 -14.39
N VAL A 51 43.94 -41.21 -14.71
CA VAL A 51 42.59 -41.76 -14.89
C VAL A 51 41.83 -41.95 -13.57
N GLU A 52 42.49 -42.35 -12.49
CA GLU A 52 41.85 -42.49 -11.16
C GLU A 52 41.46 -41.13 -10.59
N VAL A 53 42.34 -40.14 -10.74
CA VAL A 53 42.07 -38.75 -10.36
C VAL A 53 40.86 -38.20 -11.12
N LEU A 54 40.77 -38.47 -12.44
CA LEU A 54 39.64 -38.05 -13.26
C LEU A 54 38.31 -38.69 -12.82
N SER A 55 38.33 -39.97 -12.45
CA SER A 55 37.14 -40.68 -11.94
C SER A 55 36.64 -40.12 -10.61
N GLN A 56 37.56 -39.79 -9.70
CA GLN A 56 37.21 -39.15 -8.43
C GLN A 56 36.62 -37.75 -8.67
N ILE A 57 37.17 -36.97 -9.60
CA ILE A 57 36.63 -35.66 -9.99
C ILE A 57 35.21 -35.79 -10.55
N MET A 58 34.93 -36.77 -11.43
CA MET A 58 33.58 -36.99 -11.96
C MET A 58 32.57 -37.30 -10.85
N THR A 59 32.97 -38.10 -9.86
CA THR A 59 32.11 -38.43 -8.71
C THR A 59 31.77 -37.18 -7.89
N ILE A 60 32.75 -36.32 -7.61
CA ILE A 60 32.55 -35.05 -6.88
C ILE A 60 31.60 -34.13 -7.65
N VAL A 61 31.75 -34.05 -8.98
CA VAL A 61 30.87 -33.22 -9.83
C VAL A 61 29.42 -33.71 -9.79
N ASP A 62 29.19 -35.02 -9.82
CA ASP A 62 27.84 -35.58 -9.75
C ASP A 62 27.23 -35.44 -8.36
N GLU A 63 28.00 -35.61 -7.29
CA GLU A 63 27.58 -35.31 -5.92
C GLU A 63 27.22 -33.84 -5.75
N PHE A 64 28.01 -32.92 -6.32
CA PHE A 64 27.72 -31.49 -6.29
C PHE A 64 26.46 -31.14 -7.08
N LYS A 65 26.25 -31.69 -8.27
CA LYS A 65 25.00 -31.52 -9.04
C LYS A 65 23.80 -31.99 -8.26
N LYS A 66 23.92 -33.14 -7.59
CA LYS A 66 22.85 -33.67 -6.74
C LYS A 66 22.56 -32.77 -5.56
N PHE A 67 23.60 -32.27 -4.88
CA PHE A 67 23.44 -31.32 -3.79
C PHE A 67 22.71 -30.03 -4.21
N ILE A 68 23.07 -29.45 -5.36
CA ILE A 68 22.39 -28.25 -5.88
C ILE A 68 20.92 -28.54 -6.23
N ALA A 69 20.64 -29.72 -6.81
CA ALA A 69 19.27 -30.14 -7.09
C ALA A 69 18.45 -30.36 -5.80
N ASP A 70 19.06 -30.95 -4.76
CA ASP A 70 18.43 -31.19 -3.45
C ASP A 70 18.11 -29.87 -2.71
N LEU A 71 18.83 -28.77 -3.00
CA LEU A 71 18.52 -27.44 -2.48
C LEU A 71 17.35 -26.76 -3.21
N ASP A 72 16.89 -27.31 -4.34
CA ASP A 72 15.79 -26.75 -5.16
C ASP A 72 16.03 -25.28 -5.57
N ILE A 73 17.30 -25.00 -5.88
CA ILE A 73 17.78 -23.72 -6.36
C ILE A 73 18.08 -23.84 -7.86
N SER A 74 17.54 -22.94 -8.67
CA SER A 74 17.80 -22.89 -10.10
C SER A 74 17.98 -21.46 -10.60
N ARG A 75 18.51 -21.31 -11.82
CA ARG A 75 18.63 -20.02 -12.50
C ARG A 75 17.42 -19.83 -13.41
N THR A 76 16.81 -18.65 -13.38
CA THR A 76 15.73 -18.30 -14.32
C THR A 76 16.30 -17.96 -15.70
N GLU A 77 15.44 -17.83 -16.71
CA GLU A 77 15.86 -17.42 -18.06
C GLU A 77 16.48 -16.03 -18.15
N GLU A 78 16.22 -15.18 -17.15
CA GLU A 78 16.70 -13.80 -17.04
C GLU A 78 17.83 -13.67 -16.01
N ASP A 79 18.57 -14.76 -15.75
CA ASP A 79 19.69 -14.78 -14.81
C ASP A 79 19.33 -14.51 -13.35
N GLY A 80 18.06 -14.69 -12.99
CA GLY A 80 17.59 -14.63 -11.62
C GLY A 80 17.83 -15.94 -10.86
N LEU A 81 17.79 -15.86 -9.53
CA LEU A 81 17.78 -17.02 -8.64
C LEU A 81 16.32 -17.42 -8.36
N LEU A 82 15.95 -18.66 -8.68
CA LEU A 82 14.69 -19.26 -8.26
C LEU A 82 14.96 -20.22 -7.11
N VAL A 83 14.26 -20.02 -6.00
CA VAL A 83 14.22 -20.94 -4.87
C VAL A 83 12.78 -21.45 -4.78
N SER A 84 12.54 -22.72 -5.09
CA SER A 84 11.16 -23.25 -5.11
C SER A 84 10.72 -23.85 -3.75
N SER A 85 11.67 -23.96 -2.83
CA SER A 85 11.47 -24.40 -1.45
C SER A 85 11.38 -23.21 -0.46
N ASP A 86 10.96 -23.49 0.78
CA ASP A 86 10.87 -22.48 1.83
C ASP A 86 12.26 -21.91 2.18
N MET A 87 12.34 -20.57 2.31
CA MET A 87 13.56 -19.86 2.69
C MET A 87 13.45 -19.31 4.11
N ASN A 88 14.32 -19.77 5.00
CA ASN A 88 14.46 -19.18 6.34
C ASN A 88 15.69 -18.28 6.39
N VAL A 89 15.49 -16.97 6.57
CA VAL A 89 16.59 -16.01 6.73
C VAL A 89 16.62 -15.53 8.17
N LEU A 90 17.62 -15.99 8.94
CA LEU A 90 17.78 -15.61 10.35
C LEU A 90 18.53 -14.28 10.52
N GLY A 91 19.28 -13.86 9.50
CA GLY A 91 19.94 -12.56 9.44
C GLY A 91 19.14 -11.53 8.66
N ASP A 92 19.82 -10.45 8.24
CA ASP A 92 19.20 -9.39 7.46
C ASP A 92 19.07 -9.78 5.98
N ALA A 93 17.91 -9.50 5.39
CA ALA A 93 17.68 -9.57 3.95
C ALA A 93 17.43 -8.15 3.41
N THR A 94 18.19 -7.75 2.40
CA THR A 94 18.01 -6.46 1.70
C THR A 94 17.54 -6.71 0.29
N PHE A 95 16.47 -6.04 -0.11
CA PHE A 95 15.92 -6.09 -1.45
C PHE A 95 15.79 -4.68 -2.01
N SER A 96 16.18 -4.47 -3.27
CA SER A 96 15.92 -3.18 -3.93
C SER A 96 14.42 -3.02 -4.23
N ASN A 97 13.78 -4.09 -4.69
CA ASN A 97 12.34 -4.18 -4.93
C ASN A 97 11.85 -5.53 -4.42
N VAL A 98 10.61 -5.58 -3.97
CA VAL A 98 9.93 -6.81 -3.54
C VAL A 98 8.55 -6.85 -4.17
N ALA A 99 8.22 -7.96 -4.81
CA ALA A 99 6.87 -8.30 -5.25
C ALA A 99 6.41 -9.54 -4.47
N ILE A 100 5.29 -9.42 -3.76
CA ILE A 100 4.73 -10.50 -2.94
C ILE A 100 3.37 -10.85 -3.52
N THR A 101 3.22 -12.09 -3.94
CA THR A 101 1.98 -12.60 -4.54
C THR A 101 1.03 -13.23 -3.52
N GLY A 102 1.54 -13.58 -2.34
CA GLY A 102 0.76 -14.01 -1.17
C GLY A 102 0.82 -12.98 -0.02
N ASP A 103 0.44 -13.40 1.17
CA ASP A 103 0.40 -12.51 2.33
C ASP A 103 1.80 -12.13 2.85
N LEU A 104 1.98 -10.87 3.24
CA LEU A 104 3.16 -10.41 3.97
C LEU A 104 2.82 -10.25 5.45
N THR A 105 3.54 -10.97 6.31
CA THR A 105 3.46 -10.78 7.76
C THR A 105 4.76 -10.19 8.29
N ALA A 106 4.69 -9.00 8.88
CA ALA A 106 5.80 -8.28 9.48
C ALA A 106 5.52 -8.06 10.97
N GLY A 107 6.01 -8.97 11.81
CA GLY A 107 5.65 -9.02 13.22
C GLY A 107 4.16 -9.32 13.40
N LEU A 108 3.42 -8.41 14.02
CA LEU A 108 1.96 -8.51 14.15
C LEU A 108 1.20 -7.80 13.00
N MET A 109 1.87 -7.14 12.06
CA MET A 109 1.20 -6.54 10.91
C MET A 109 1.02 -7.58 9.80
N LYS A 110 -0.17 -7.65 9.21
CA LYS A 110 -0.48 -8.50 8.06
C LYS A 110 -0.96 -7.65 6.89
N PHE A 111 -0.38 -7.88 5.72
CA PHE A 111 -0.95 -7.46 4.44
C PHE A 111 -1.66 -8.67 3.83
N ASP A 112 -2.98 -8.61 3.80
CA ASP A 112 -3.85 -9.69 3.32
C ASP A 112 -4.14 -9.46 1.84
N THR A 113 -3.59 -10.33 1.00
CA THR A 113 -3.74 -10.25 -0.46
C THR A 113 -5.11 -10.71 -0.95
N LEU A 114 -5.78 -11.59 -0.21
CA LEU A 114 -7.10 -12.09 -0.57
C LEU A 114 -8.19 -11.04 -0.32
N ASN A 115 -8.06 -10.31 0.78
CA ASN A 115 -9.05 -9.32 1.22
C ASN A 115 -8.64 -7.86 0.95
N ASN A 116 -7.43 -7.63 0.43
CA ASN A 116 -6.82 -6.30 0.25
C ASN A 116 -6.76 -5.51 1.57
N GLY A 117 -6.40 -6.20 2.66
CA GLY A 117 -6.40 -5.67 4.02
C GLY A 117 -5.02 -5.29 4.52
N ILE A 118 -4.95 -4.26 5.35
CA ILE A 118 -3.81 -3.97 6.22
C ILE A 118 -4.30 -4.13 7.66
N GLU A 119 -3.78 -5.12 8.36
CA GLU A 119 -4.35 -5.60 9.63
C GLU A 119 -3.29 -5.77 10.73
N ILE A 120 -3.76 -5.83 11.98
CA ILE A 120 -2.98 -6.28 13.13
C ILE A 120 -3.49 -7.66 13.56
N LEU A 121 -2.59 -8.64 13.57
CA LEU A 121 -2.85 -9.98 14.07
C LEU A 121 -3.04 -9.93 15.60
N GLY A 122 -4.27 -10.20 16.05
CA GLY A 122 -4.61 -10.25 17.46
C GLY A 122 -6.10 -10.52 17.69
N PRO A 123 -6.50 -10.85 18.94
CA PRO A 123 -7.92 -10.94 19.29
C PRO A 123 -8.60 -9.58 19.16
N SER A 124 -9.85 -9.56 18.70
CA SER A 124 -10.65 -8.32 18.59
C SER A 124 -10.74 -7.61 19.95
N CYS A 125 -10.46 -6.31 19.96
CA CYS A 125 -10.64 -5.46 21.15
C CYS A 125 -12.09 -4.96 21.33
N TYR A 126 -12.97 -5.24 20.37
CA TYR A 126 -14.40 -4.93 20.41
C TYR A 126 -15.24 -6.21 20.42
N SER A 127 -16.21 -6.29 21.34
CA SER A 127 -17.19 -7.36 21.39
C SER A 127 -18.54 -6.83 20.94
N GLU A 128 -18.97 -7.21 19.73
CA GLU A 128 -20.29 -6.87 19.19
C GLU A 128 -21.42 -7.37 20.09
N ALA A 129 -21.31 -8.60 20.58
CA ALA A 129 -22.33 -9.25 21.41
C ALA A 129 -22.62 -8.50 22.71
N LEU A 130 -21.61 -7.84 23.28
CA LEU A 130 -21.74 -7.07 24.52
C LEU A 130 -21.78 -5.56 24.26
N SER A 131 -21.50 -5.12 23.03
CA SER A 131 -21.28 -3.71 22.68
C SER A 131 -20.26 -3.01 23.61
N THR A 132 -19.20 -3.75 23.99
CA THR A 132 -18.15 -3.28 24.91
C THR A 132 -16.79 -3.24 24.22
N ILE A 133 -15.96 -2.27 24.60
CA ILE A 133 -14.59 -2.08 24.11
C ILE A 133 -13.60 -2.38 25.25
N ASN A 134 -12.59 -3.22 24.98
CA ASN A 134 -11.43 -3.37 25.85
C ASN A 134 -10.36 -2.35 25.44
N THR A 135 -10.35 -1.20 26.11
CA THR A 135 -9.48 -0.06 25.78
C THR A 135 -7.99 -0.39 25.88
N THR A 136 -7.59 -1.18 26.88
CA THR A 136 -6.20 -1.64 27.04
C THR A 136 -5.77 -2.45 25.82
N LEU A 137 -6.60 -3.39 25.37
CA LEU A 137 -6.30 -4.22 24.22
C LEU A 137 -6.24 -3.40 22.92
N CYS A 138 -7.17 -2.47 22.71
CA CYS A 138 -7.16 -1.59 21.53
C CYS A 138 -5.90 -0.72 21.47
N ASN A 139 -5.43 -0.20 22.62
CA ASN A 139 -4.22 0.62 22.69
C ASN A 139 -2.95 -0.21 22.40
N MET A 140 -2.91 -1.46 22.86
CA MET A 140 -1.79 -2.37 22.60
C MET A 140 -1.73 -2.85 21.14
N GLN A 141 -2.88 -2.90 20.46
CA GLN A 141 -3.03 -3.38 19.08
C GLN A 141 -3.23 -2.26 18.06
N SER A 142 -2.94 -1.00 18.41
CA SER A 142 -3.09 0.12 17.48
C SER A 142 -2.05 0.06 16.35
N LEU A 143 -2.52 0.01 15.10
CA LEU A 143 -1.70 0.28 13.92
C LEU A 143 -1.46 1.78 13.80
N TYR A 144 -0.20 2.22 13.84
CA TYR A 144 0.16 3.59 13.56
C TYR A 144 0.74 3.71 12.16
N ILE A 145 0.16 4.55 11.31
CA ILE A 145 0.70 4.84 9.97
C ILE A 145 1.87 5.83 10.04
N GLN A 146 1.80 6.84 10.93
CA GLN A 146 2.83 7.88 11.11
C GLN A 146 2.97 8.28 12.58
N ARG A 147 3.40 7.35 13.45
CA ARG A 147 3.52 7.63 14.90
C ARG A 147 4.48 8.78 15.23
N ASN A 148 5.51 8.95 14.42
CA ASN A 148 6.56 9.96 14.63
C ASN A 148 6.23 11.30 13.98
N LEU A 149 5.04 11.47 13.38
CA LEU A 149 4.59 12.74 12.82
C LEU A 149 5.51 13.29 11.72
N ALA A 150 6.17 12.41 10.96
CA ALA A 150 7.24 12.78 10.03
C ALA A 150 6.72 13.46 8.75
N GLY A 151 5.44 13.31 8.43
CA GLY A 151 4.81 13.92 7.27
C GLY A 151 3.32 13.64 7.20
N ASN A 152 2.68 14.17 6.15
CA ASN A 152 1.26 13.94 5.88
C ASN A 152 1.01 12.49 5.44
N VAL A 153 -0.20 11.99 5.69
CA VAL A 153 -0.73 10.77 5.06
C VAL A 153 -1.71 11.20 3.98
N ASP A 154 -1.37 10.90 2.73
CA ASP A 154 -2.15 11.27 1.55
C ASP A 154 -2.83 10.02 0.97
N PHE A 155 -4.16 10.01 0.98
CA PHE A 155 -4.97 9.04 0.28
C PHE A 155 -5.58 9.71 -0.96
N PHE A 156 -5.20 9.21 -2.14
CA PHE A 156 -5.71 9.61 -3.45
C PHE A 156 -5.22 10.97 -3.99
N ASP A 157 -3.92 11.28 -3.85
CA ASP A 157 -3.28 12.43 -4.52
C ASP A 157 -3.92 13.77 -4.13
N GLY A 158 -3.94 14.04 -2.83
CA GLY A 158 -4.44 15.29 -2.25
C GLY A 158 -5.94 15.31 -1.96
N LYS A 159 -6.69 14.27 -2.37
CA LYS A 159 -8.15 14.23 -2.09
C LYS A 159 -8.47 14.01 -0.63
N ILE A 160 -7.68 13.19 0.07
CA ILE A 160 -7.78 13.03 1.53
C ILE A 160 -6.37 13.15 2.09
N VAL A 161 -6.10 14.21 2.86
CA VAL A 161 -4.79 14.41 3.49
C VAL A 161 -4.97 14.57 4.99
N ILE A 162 -4.26 13.73 5.76
CA ILE A 162 -4.16 13.83 7.21
C ILE A 162 -2.79 14.41 7.54
N GLN A 163 -2.78 15.53 8.26
CA GLN A 163 -1.57 16.25 8.65
C GLN A 163 -1.07 15.80 10.02
N PRO A 164 0.23 15.97 10.33
CA PRO A 164 0.82 15.63 11.62
C PRO A 164 0.15 16.27 12.85
N ASP A 165 -0.51 17.41 12.69
CA ASP A 165 -1.24 18.11 13.76
C ASP A 165 -2.67 17.58 13.97
N GLY A 166 -3.09 16.59 13.18
CA GLY A 166 -4.43 16.00 13.23
C GLY A 166 -5.44 16.67 12.29
N ASN A 167 -5.07 17.73 11.58
CA ASN A 167 -5.95 18.33 10.58
C ASN A 167 -6.18 17.36 9.40
N MET A 168 -7.42 17.35 8.90
CA MET A 168 -7.82 16.54 7.75
C MET A 168 -8.42 17.43 6.67
N THR A 169 -7.93 17.32 5.44
CA THR A 169 -8.56 17.95 4.27
C THR A 169 -9.21 16.89 3.41
N VAL A 170 -10.45 17.13 3.01
CA VAL A 170 -11.20 16.30 2.07
C VAL A 170 -11.65 17.16 0.90
N ASP A 171 -11.14 16.87 -0.29
CA ASP A 171 -11.64 17.42 -1.55
C ASP A 171 -12.70 16.47 -2.13
N GLY A 172 -13.91 16.56 -1.57
CA GLY A 172 -15.02 15.68 -1.88
C GLY A 172 -16.16 15.84 -0.87
N THR A 173 -16.95 14.78 -0.70
CA THR A 173 -18.08 14.77 0.22
C THR A 173 -17.80 13.82 1.38
N ILE A 174 -18.02 14.29 2.61
CA ILE A 174 -18.01 13.44 3.81
C ILE A 174 -19.45 13.01 4.10
N GLN A 175 -19.76 11.73 3.89
CA GLN A 175 -21.03 11.13 4.30
C GLN A 175 -20.89 10.58 5.72
N ALA A 176 -21.64 11.13 6.68
CA ALA A 176 -21.57 10.74 8.08
C ALA A 176 -22.97 10.65 8.70
N THR A 177 -23.23 9.59 9.46
CA THR A 177 -24.51 9.40 10.18
C THR A 177 -24.68 10.40 11.33
N LYS A 178 -23.57 10.77 12.00
CA LYS A 178 -23.57 11.71 13.13
C LYS A 178 -22.25 12.45 13.19
N VAL A 179 -22.31 13.77 13.38
CA VAL A 179 -21.16 14.62 13.69
C VAL A 179 -21.34 15.17 15.10
N ILE A 180 -20.37 14.95 15.97
CA ILE A 180 -20.28 15.57 17.31
C ILE A 180 -19.07 16.49 17.24
N ALA A 181 -19.29 17.79 17.39
CA ALA A 181 -18.25 18.81 17.32
C ALA A 181 -18.54 19.90 18.36
N ASP A 182 -17.48 20.42 18.97
CA ASP A 182 -17.58 21.58 19.86
C ASP A 182 -17.77 22.88 19.07
N GLU A 183 -17.24 22.94 17.85
CA GLU A 183 -17.37 24.09 16.94
C GLU A 183 -17.69 23.63 15.50
N TYR A 184 -18.52 24.41 14.81
CA TYR A 184 -18.75 24.29 13.37
C TYR A 184 -18.51 25.64 12.70
N SER A 185 -17.49 25.68 11.84
CA SER A 185 -17.08 26.88 11.11
C SER A 185 -17.25 26.67 9.61
N VAL A 186 -17.98 27.59 8.97
CA VAL A 186 -18.16 27.63 7.51
C VAL A 186 -17.23 28.70 6.95
N LYS A 187 -16.51 28.39 5.86
CA LYS A 187 -15.68 29.39 5.17
C LYS A 187 -16.55 30.59 4.78
N GLY A 188 -16.10 31.81 5.07
CA GLY A 188 -16.84 33.04 4.73
C GLY A 188 -17.06 33.26 3.22
N THR A 189 -16.34 32.53 2.36
CA THR A 189 -16.57 32.49 0.91
C THR A 189 -17.67 31.52 0.48
N SER A 190 -18.22 30.74 1.42
CA SER A 190 -19.31 29.80 1.16
C SER A 190 -20.61 30.52 0.88
N GLN A 191 -21.35 30.06 -0.13
CA GLN A 191 -22.72 30.51 -0.41
C GLN A 191 -23.77 29.84 0.50
N MET A 192 -23.35 29.13 1.55
CA MET A 192 -24.22 28.50 2.54
C MET A 192 -24.48 29.37 3.77
N VAL A 193 -23.76 30.49 3.93
CA VAL A 193 -24.01 31.51 4.96
C VAL A 193 -23.93 32.90 4.35
N GLY A 194 -24.66 33.86 4.92
CA GLY A 194 -24.59 35.25 4.47
C GLY A 194 -25.58 36.15 5.20
N SER A 195 -25.79 37.34 4.65
CA SER A 195 -26.69 38.35 5.20
C SER A 195 -27.60 38.96 4.13
N GLY A 196 -28.65 39.63 4.58
CA GLY A 196 -29.63 40.30 3.72
C GLY A 196 -30.34 41.44 4.44
N THR A 197 -31.08 42.23 3.66
CA THR A 197 -31.84 43.38 4.16
C THR A 197 -33.22 43.43 3.51
N ILE A 198 -34.27 43.53 4.33
CA ILE A 198 -35.60 44.00 3.89
C ILE A 198 -35.61 45.51 4.11
N TYR A 199 -35.68 46.30 3.03
CA TYR A 199 -35.67 47.75 3.14
C TYR A 199 -36.96 48.29 3.76
N ALA A 200 -36.86 49.44 4.43
CA ALA A 200 -38.00 50.11 5.04
C ALA A 200 -39.18 50.25 4.06
N GLY A 201 -40.39 49.95 4.55
CA GLY A 201 -41.63 49.95 3.77
C GLY A 201 -41.83 48.71 2.89
N GLN A 202 -40.84 47.82 2.77
CA GLN A 202 -40.99 46.53 2.09
C GLN A 202 -41.37 45.44 3.09
N THR A 203 -41.88 44.33 2.55
CA THR A 203 -42.25 43.13 3.34
C THR A 203 -41.38 41.93 3.03
N PHE A 204 -40.48 42.00 2.04
CA PHE A 204 -39.64 40.87 1.68
C PHE A 204 -38.33 41.31 1.05
N ALA A 205 -37.37 40.39 1.07
CA ALA A 205 -36.12 40.45 0.34
C ALA A 205 -35.88 39.11 -0.38
N THR A 206 -35.50 39.18 -1.65
CA THR A 206 -35.10 38.00 -2.42
C THR A 206 -33.58 37.89 -2.39
N ILE A 207 -33.08 36.76 -1.89
CA ILE A 207 -31.65 36.49 -1.76
C ILE A 207 -31.21 35.56 -2.88
N ILE A 208 -30.18 35.95 -3.63
CA ILE A 208 -29.55 35.12 -4.65
C ILE A 208 -28.68 34.07 -3.95
N SER A 209 -29.00 32.80 -4.17
CA SER A 209 -28.27 31.65 -3.63
C SER A 209 -28.28 30.52 -4.66
N PRO A 210 -27.21 30.39 -5.47
CA PRO A 210 -27.06 29.30 -6.43
C PRO A 210 -27.00 27.91 -5.80
N THR A 211 -26.79 27.83 -4.48
CA THR A 211 -26.63 26.57 -3.73
C THR A 211 -27.91 26.10 -3.06
N VAL A 212 -28.98 26.90 -3.04
CA VAL A 212 -30.26 26.52 -2.44
C VAL A 212 -30.94 25.43 -3.28
N LYS A 213 -31.49 24.42 -2.62
CA LYS A 213 -32.31 23.35 -3.20
C LYS A 213 -33.76 23.53 -2.76
N GLY A 214 -34.70 22.92 -3.49
CA GLY A 214 -36.11 22.87 -3.07
C GLY A 214 -36.27 22.27 -1.66
N THR A 215 -35.42 21.28 -1.31
CA THR A 215 -35.43 20.57 -0.03
C THR A 215 -34.67 21.26 1.10
N SER A 216 -33.89 22.32 0.81
CA SER A 216 -33.03 22.97 1.81
C SER A 216 -33.82 23.50 3.01
N LYS A 217 -33.20 23.45 4.19
CA LYS A 217 -33.63 24.20 5.36
C LYS A 217 -32.84 25.51 5.40
N VAL A 218 -33.54 26.62 5.46
CA VAL A 218 -32.95 27.96 5.53
C VAL A 218 -33.30 28.55 6.89
N PHE A 219 -32.27 28.82 7.68
CA PHE A 219 -32.39 29.44 9.00
C PHE A 219 -32.04 30.92 8.86
N VAL A 220 -32.86 31.78 9.44
CA VAL A 220 -32.69 33.24 9.37
C VAL A 220 -32.75 33.83 10.77
N THR A 221 -31.90 34.81 11.04
CA THR A 221 -31.83 35.51 12.33
C THR A 221 -31.75 37.01 12.09
N ALA A 222 -32.71 37.76 12.61
CA ALA A 222 -32.68 39.22 12.52
C ALA A 222 -31.54 39.81 13.35
N THR A 223 -30.83 40.80 12.79
CA THR A 223 -29.78 41.59 13.46
C THR A 223 -30.23 43.03 13.75
N THR A 224 -31.38 43.44 13.22
CA THR A 224 -32.09 44.66 13.62
C THR A 224 -33.55 44.36 13.99
N THR A 225 -34.25 45.34 14.56
CA THR A 225 -35.65 45.17 14.99
C THR A 225 -36.58 44.88 13.82
N THR A 226 -37.41 43.84 13.97
CA THR A 226 -38.43 43.43 12.99
C THR A 226 -39.81 44.04 13.26
N GLY A 227 -39.91 44.96 14.23
CA GLY A 227 -41.19 45.46 14.72
C GLY A 227 -42.02 44.40 15.45
N GLY A 228 -41.38 43.35 15.96
CA GLY A 228 -42.04 42.25 16.67
C GLY A 228 -42.55 41.11 15.79
N GLN A 229 -42.21 41.11 14.50
CA GLN A 229 -42.62 40.08 13.53
C GLN A 229 -41.52 39.01 13.35
N PRO A 230 -41.87 37.73 13.13
CA PRO A 230 -40.90 36.73 12.74
C PRO A 230 -40.42 36.96 11.30
N LEU A 231 -39.20 36.52 11.01
CA LEU A 231 -38.75 36.35 9.62
C LEU A 231 -39.26 35.00 9.11
N ILE A 232 -39.79 34.99 7.90
CA ILE A 232 -40.39 33.80 7.27
C ILE A 232 -39.69 33.54 5.94
N VAL A 233 -39.25 32.31 5.70
CA VAL A 233 -38.77 31.88 4.38
C VAL A 233 -39.96 31.38 3.58
N THR A 234 -40.42 32.15 2.60
CA THR A 234 -41.70 31.92 1.90
C THR A 234 -41.54 31.15 0.59
N GLU A 235 -40.40 31.31 -0.08
CA GLU A 235 -40.14 30.68 -1.38
C GLU A 235 -38.67 30.26 -1.48
N LYS A 236 -38.45 29.13 -2.15
CA LYS A 236 -37.12 28.63 -2.54
C LYS A 236 -37.20 28.19 -4.00
N LEU A 237 -36.45 28.88 -4.85
CA LEU A 237 -36.24 28.51 -6.24
C LEU A 237 -34.85 27.90 -6.36
N GLU A 238 -34.83 26.59 -6.58
CA GLU A 238 -33.62 25.79 -6.64
C GLU A 238 -32.59 26.35 -7.63
N GLY A 239 -31.34 26.39 -7.18
CA GLY A 239 -30.21 26.87 -7.98
C GLY A 239 -30.20 28.38 -8.21
N PHE A 240 -31.11 29.14 -7.58
CA PHE A 240 -31.24 30.57 -7.89
C PHE A 240 -31.49 31.46 -6.68
N THR A 241 -32.64 31.37 -6.01
CA THR A 241 -33.04 32.35 -5.00
C THR A 241 -33.88 31.75 -3.86
N PHE A 242 -33.87 32.39 -2.71
CA PHE A 242 -34.91 32.22 -1.69
C PHE A 242 -35.43 33.56 -1.19
N THR A 243 -36.65 33.59 -0.66
CA THR A 243 -37.31 34.83 -0.22
C THR A 243 -37.50 34.82 1.28
N VAL A 244 -37.07 35.89 1.95
CA VAL A 244 -37.31 36.15 3.37
C VAL A 244 -38.33 37.28 3.49
N ALA A 245 -39.36 37.10 4.31
CA ALA A 245 -40.48 38.02 4.42
C ALA A 245 -40.92 38.27 5.88
N ILE A 246 -41.69 39.36 6.04
CA ILE A 246 -42.50 39.73 7.20
C ILE A 246 -43.93 40.00 6.72
N ASP A 247 -44.92 39.93 7.61
CA ASP A 247 -46.33 40.06 7.21
C ASP A 247 -46.74 41.51 6.93
N THR A 248 -46.20 42.47 7.68
CA THR A 248 -46.55 43.89 7.58
C THR A 248 -45.31 44.77 7.43
N PRO A 249 -45.35 45.83 6.60
CA PRO A 249 -44.22 46.74 6.43
C PRO A 249 -43.81 47.41 7.75
N VAL A 250 -42.51 47.60 7.93
CA VAL A 250 -41.94 48.42 9.01
C VAL A 250 -41.18 49.62 8.44
N TRP A 251 -41.00 50.67 9.25
CA TRP A 251 -40.41 51.93 8.81
C TRP A 251 -38.89 52.04 9.03
N ASN A 252 -38.23 50.91 9.27
CA ASN A 252 -36.78 50.79 9.37
C ASN A 252 -36.31 49.60 8.53
N ASP A 253 -35.05 49.61 8.12
CA ASP A 253 -34.45 48.45 7.46
C ASP A 253 -34.33 47.28 8.46
N ILE A 254 -34.65 46.08 7.98
CA ILE A 254 -34.44 44.83 8.71
C ILE A 254 -33.24 44.11 8.12
N ASN A 255 -32.14 44.08 8.85
CA ASN A 255 -30.99 43.26 8.53
C ASN A 255 -31.13 41.89 9.17
N PHE A 256 -30.63 40.87 8.49
CA PHE A 256 -30.65 39.50 8.98
C PHE A 256 -29.47 38.71 8.42
N ASP A 257 -29.08 37.69 9.16
CA ASP A 257 -28.15 36.66 8.71
C ASP A 257 -28.92 35.39 8.33
N TRP A 258 -28.33 34.56 7.48
CA TRP A 258 -28.91 33.29 7.06
C TRP A 258 -27.89 32.17 7.00
N TRP A 259 -28.37 30.94 7.18
CA TRP A 259 -27.63 29.69 7.01
C TRP A 259 -28.49 28.66 6.28
N ILE A 260 -27.92 28.04 5.23
CA ILE A 260 -28.57 27.02 4.40
C ILE A 260 -28.00 25.65 4.76
N VAL A 261 -28.90 24.72 5.06
CA VAL A 261 -28.60 23.28 5.19
C VAL A 261 -29.31 22.55 4.06
N ASN A 262 -28.52 22.04 3.11
CA ASN A 262 -29.05 21.20 2.04
C ASN A 262 -29.38 19.81 2.58
N VAL A 263 -30.51 19.27 2.12
CA VAL A 263 -30.95 17.91 2.45
C VAL A 263 -30.70 17.08 1.19
N GLU A 264 -29.72 16.19 1.27
CA GLU A 264 -29.43 15.19 0.24
C GLU A 264 -30.32 13.96 0.46
N GLU A 265 -30.85 13.39 -0.63
CA GLU A 265 -31.64 12.14 -0.63
C GLU A 265 -30.82 10.95 -1.15
#